data_AF-A0A9W8U1C7-F1
#
_entry.id   AF-A0A9W8U1C7-F1
#
_cell.length_a   1.000
_cell.length_b   1.000
_cell.length_c   1.000
_cell.angle_alpha   90.00
_cell.angle_beta   90.00
_cell.angle_gamma   90.00
#
_symmetry.space_group_name_H-M   'P 1'
#
loop_
_entity.id
_entity.type
_entity.pdbx_description
1 polymer ?
#
loop_
_entity_poly.entity_id
_entity_poly.type
_entity_poly.pdbx_seq_one_letter_code
_entity_poly.pdbx_strand_id
1 'polypeptide(L)'
;MEVSVRAALRQQAHQANIHTSRNKQEMAQDFRNIYSTLTCGLSSEETKLAVMPPPPEMMTLLVRNMIYPDILSAFIPDLLEVLSNVEKWRKIANARACHALMCDEYWPHYDKPYPSGLTNSDRKVLQVIFNAQEVIRTKYIEILQQYCNLHLYNIWTSQSPVDAEHFTQVFQSYFASDTTELYLSLRDLTPTEKTQFTDVKKGWVEFITECAKNGYSVQPNVQITNQEQLAARTEAYLVLVQKQIDSLERMFDEDAYKYRHVRLQDWLF
;
A
#
# COMPACT_ATOMS: atom_id res chain seq x y z
N MET A 1 2.05 26.90 -63.90
CA MET A 1 0.79 26.33 -63.35
C MET A 1 1.03 25.30 -62.23
N GLU A 2 2.17 24.60 -62.19
CA GLU A 2 2.47 23.56 -61.18
C GLU A 2 2.84 24.06 -59.77
N VAL A 3 3.34 25.30 -59.64
CA VAL A 3 3.73 25.88 -58.34
C VAL A 3 2.52 26.11 -57.42
N SER A 4 1.35 26.41 -58.01
CA SER A 4 0.09 26.65 -57.28
C SER A 4 -0.51 25.36 -56.72
N VAL A 5 -0.41 24.24 -57.44
CA VAL A 5 -0.91 22.93 -57.02
C VAL A 5 -0.09 22.38 -55.84
N ARG A 6 1.23 22.56 -55.84
CA ARG A 6 2.09 22.19 -54.70
C ARG A 6 1.81 23.03 -53.46
N ALA A 7 1.52 24.33 -53.61
CA ALA A 7 1.16 25.19 -52.49
C ALA A 7 -0.20 24.77 -51.88
N ALA A 8 -1.20 24.48 -52.73
CA ALA A 8 -2.50 24.00 -52.30
C ALA A 8 -2.42 22.62 -51.61
N LEU A 9 -1.64 21.68 -52.14
CA LEU A 9 -1.42 20.37 -51.51
C LEU A 9 -0.69 20.48 -50.16
N ARG A 10 0.25 21.42 -50.02
CA ARG A 10 0.92 21.70 -48.73
C ARG A 10 -0.03 22.34 -47.72
N GLN A 11 -0.91 23.22 -48.17
CA GLN A 11 -1.92 23.85 -47.30
C GLN A 11 -2.98 22.83 -46.85
N GLN A 12 -3.39 21.93 -47.75
CA GLN A 12 -4.30 20.82 -47.45
C GLN A 12 -3.66 19.76 -46.55
N ALA A 13 -2.36 19.45 -46.74
CA ALA A 13 -1.59 18.60 -45.85
C ALA A 13 -1.35 19.25 -44.47
N HIS A 14 -1.18 20.58 -44.41
CA HIS A 14 -1.03 21.32 -43.17
C HIS A 14 -2.36 21.40 -42.40
N GLN A 15 -3.48 21.64 -43.08
CA GLN A 15 -4.82 21.58 -42.48
C GLN A 15 -5.18 20.14 -42.05
N ALA A 16 -4.79 19.12 -42.82
CA ALA A 16 -4.94 17.72 -42.43
C ALA A 16 -4.04 17.39 -41.22
N ASN A 17 -2.81 17.90 -41.15
CA ASN A 17 -1.93 17.73 -39.98
C ASN A 17 -2.42 18.52 -38.76
N ILE A 18 -3.02 19.69 -38.91
CA ILE A 18 -3.64 20.46 -37.82
C ILE A 18 -4.89 19.73 -37.32
N HIS A 19 -5.73 19.19 -38.20
CA HIS A 19 -6.85 18.34 -37.81
C HIS A 19 -6.40 17.02 -37.16
N THR A 20 -5.31 16.42 -37.65
CA THR A 20 -4.74 15.17 -37.09
C THR A 20 -4.01 15.43 -35.77
N SER A 21 -3.40 16.62 -35.58
CA SER A 21 -2.75 17.05 -34.34
C SER A 21 -3.77 17.48 -33.29
N ARG A 22 -4.85 18.15 -33.70
CA ARG A 22 -6.00 18.49 -32.85
C ARG A 22 -6.77 17.24 -32.44
N ASN A 23 -6.98 16.30 -33.37
CA ASN A 23 -7.47 14.97 -33.03
C ASN A 23 -6.47 14.25 -32.11
N LYS A 24 -5.15 14.30 -32.31
CA LYS A 24 -4.18 13.64 -31.40
C LYS A 24 -4.14 14.29 -30.00
N GLN A 25 -4.34 15.59 -29.89
CA GLN A 25 -4.47 16.28 -28.60
C GLN A 25 -5.83 15.99 -27.94
N GLU A 26 -6.94 16.01 -28.67
CA GLU A 26 -8.26 15.60 -28.17
C GLU A 26 -8.30 14.09 -27.83
N MET A 27 -7.52 13.25 -28.54
CA MET A 27 -7.38 11.81 -28.29
C MET A 27 -6.41 11.46 -27.14
N ALA A 28 -5.45 12.34 -26.85
CA ALA A 28 -4.67 12.31 -25.61
C ALA A 28 -5.50 12.88 -24.44
N GLN A 29 -6.45 13.77 -24.72
CA GLN A 29 -7.43 14.28 -23.77
C GLN A 29 -8.52 13.23 -23.42
N ASP A 30 -8.87 12.34 -24.36
CA ASP A 30 -9.92 11.30 -24.24
C ASP A 30 -9.38 9.88 -23.87
N PHE A 31 -8.35 9.78 -23.03
CA PHE A 31 -7.84 8.54 -22.38
C PHE A 31 -8.13 7.20 -23.11
N ARG A 32 -7.27 6.84 -24.05
CA ARG A 32 -7.61 5.88 -25.11
C ARG A 32 -7.53 4.39 -24.82
N ASN A 33 -7.12 3.97 -23.64
CA ASN A 33 -7.16 2.57 -23.22
C ASN A 33 -6.98 2.56 -21.70
N ILE A 34 -7.83 1.85 -20.93
CA ILE A 34 -7.64 1.71 -19.48
C ILE A 34 -6.23 1.20 -19.21
N TYR A 35 -5.75 0.25 -20.02
CA TYR A 35 -4.38 -0.22 -19.99
C TYR A 35 -3.37 0.89 -20.27
N SER A 36 -3.53 1.69 -21.35
CA SER A 36 -2.59 2.78 -21.67
C SER A 36 -2.57 3.91 -20.63
N THR A 37 -3.73 4.20 -20.05
CA THR A 37 -3.96 5.22 -19.02
C THR A 37 -3.25 4.85 -17.73
N LEU A 38 -3.42 3.59 -17.33
CA LEU A 38 -2.78 3.04 -16.14
C LEU A 38 -1.27 2.83 -16.40
N THR A 39 -0.84 2.44 -17.61
CA THR A 39 0.59 2.34 -17.96
C THR A 39 1.31 3.68 -18.10
N CYS A 40 0.67 4.76 -18.56
CA CYS A 40 1.29 6.09 -18.53
C CYS A 40 1.45 6.60 -17.09
N GLY A 41 0.54 6.22 -16.17
CA GLY A 41 0.71 6.41 -14.73
C GLY A 41 1.75 5.48 -14.10
N LEU A 42 2.07 4.34 -14.73
CA LEU A 42 3.19 3.48 -14.35
C LEU A 42 4.54 4.10 -14.77
N SER A 43 4.64 4.65 -15.99
CA SER A 43 5.91 5.09 -16.58
C SER A 43 6.32 6.55 -16.34
N SER A 44 5.38 7.47 -16.13
CA SER A 44 5.74 8.87 -15.81
C SER A 44 6.32 9.08 -14.40
N GLU A 45 6.18 8.09 -13.50
CA GLU A 45 6.91 8.05 -12.23
C GLU A 45 8.29 7.39 -12.37
N GLU A 46 8.53 6.54 -13.39
CA GLU A 46 9.84 5.94 -13.67
C GLU A 46 10.91 6.98 -14.06
N THR A 47 10.51 8.16 -14.53
CA THR A 47 11.43 9.18 -15.04
C THR A 47 12.07 10.08 -13.95
N LYS A 48 11.72 9.89 -12.67
CA LYS A 48 12.35 10.61 -11.55
C LYS A 48 13.20 9.66 -10.71
N LEU A 49 14.41 9.39 -11.20
CA LEU A 49 15.47 8.54 -10.65
C LEU A 49 16.01 8.91 -9.24
N ALA A 50 15.17 9.42 -8.33
CA ALA A 50 15.58 9.74 -6.95
C ALA A 50 14.63 9.23 -5.85
N VAL A 51 13.43 8.71 -6.14
CA VAL A 51 12.48 8.29 -5.08
C VAL A 51 11.58 7.13 -5.56
N MET A 52 12.13 5.95 -5.88
CA MET A 52 11.28 4.76 -5.94
C MET A 52 11.24 4.11 -4.55
N PRO A 53 10.06 3.96 -3.91
CA PRO A 53 9.95 3.09 -2.74
C PRO A 53 10.40 1.68 -3.13
N PRO A 54 11.09 0.94 -2.24
CA PRO A 54 11.56 -0.41 -2.55
C PRO A 54 10.44 -1.30 -3.10
N PRO A 55 10.76 -2.22 -4.03
CA PRO A 55 9.77 -3.13 -4.60
C PRO A 55 8.98 -3.87 -3.51
N PRO A 56 7.66 -4.09 -3.69
CA PRO A 56 6.81 -4.78 -2.73
C PRO A 56 7.36 -6.14 -2.26
N GLU A 57 8.03 -6.86 -3.16
CA GLU A 57 8.62 -8.16 -2.90
C GLU A 57 9.82 -8.05 -1.95
N MET A 58 10.64 -7.02 -2.11
CA MET A 58 11.76 -6.74 -1.21
C MET A 58 11.26 -6.37 0.18
N MET A 59 10.19 -5.58 0.27
CA MET A 59 9.56 -5.26 1.56
C MET A 59 8.95 -6.50 2.22
N THR A 60 8.29 -7.35 1.44
CA THR A 60 7.73 -8.62 1.93
C THR A 60 8.82 -9.55 2.47
N LEU A 61 9.94 -9.66 1.76
CA LEU A 61 11.11 -10.44 2.22
C LEU A 61 11.71 -9.84 3.50
N LEU A 62 11.81 -8.51 3.58
CA LEU A 62 12.31 -7.83 4.77
C LEU A 62 11.43 -8.11 5.99
N VAL A 63 10.10 -8.02 5.83
CA VAL A 63 9.16 -8.38 6.90
C VAL A 63 9.34 -9.84 7.32
N ARG A 64 9.40 -10.76 6.36
CA ARG A 64 9.62 -12.19 6.65
C ARG A 64 10.88 -12.44 7.47
N ASN A 65 11.97 -11.74 7.15
CA ASN A 65 13.23 -11.83 7.89
C ASN A 65 13.14 -11.23 9.31
N MET A 66 12.22 -10.29 9.55
CA MET A 66 12.01 -9.69 10.88
C MET A 66 11.10 -10.54 11.79
N ILE A 67 10.29 -11.42 11.21
CA ILE A 67 9.30 -12.25 11.94
C ILE A 67 9.67 -13.73 12.02
N TYR A 68 10.71 -14.18 11.30
CA TYR A 68 11.17 -15.57 11.29
C TYR A 68 12.61 -15.70 11.82
N PRO A 69 12.94 -16.76 12.59
CA PRO A 69 12.03 -17.78 13.12
C PRO A 69 11.14 -17.27 14.26
N ASP A 70 11.55 -16.18 14.91
CA ASP A 70 10.83 -15.52 16.00
C ASP A 70 10.78 -14.01 15.74
N ILE A 71 9.76 -13.34 16.29
CA ILE A 71 9.62 -11.88 16.17
C ILE A 71 10.69 -11.20 17.02
N LEU A 72 11.63 -10.52 16.37
CA LEU A 72 12.69 -9.80 17.06
C LEU A 72 12.16 -8.48 17.63
N SER A 73 11.92 -8.43 18.95
CA SER A 73 11.31 -7.26 19.60
C SER A 73 12.01 -5.94 19.30
N ALA A 74 13.33 -5.94 19.20
CA ALA A 74 14.14 -4.75 18.94
C ALA A 74 13.86 -4.13 17.56
N PHE A 75 13.37 -4.93 16.61
CA PHE A 75 13.06 -4.50 15.24
C PHE A 75 11.57 -4.21 15.04
N ILE A 76 10.72 -4.29 16.07
CA ILE A 76 9.29 -4.00 15.91
C ILE A 76 9.03 -2.57 15.35
N PRO A 77 9.74 -1.51 15.78
CA PRO A 77 9.60 -0.19 15.15
C PRO A 77 9.84 -0.20 13.65
N ASP A 78 10.96 -0.81 13.20
CA ASP A 78 11.30 -0.90 11.78
C ASP A 78 10.30 -1.78 11.02
N LEU A 79 9.84 -2.88 11.62
CA LEU A 79 8.82 -3.76 11.08
C LEU A 79 7.50 -3.01 10.83
N LEU A 80 7.05 -2.19 11.78
CA LEU A 80 5.87 -1.35 11.61
C LEU A 80 6.03 -0.36 10.44
N GLU A 81 7.22 0.21 10.28
CA GLU A 81 7.55 1.11 9.17
C GLU A 81 7.52 0.37 7.82
N VAL A 82 8.11 -0.82 7.73
CA VAL A 82 8.09 -1.64 6.51
C VAL A 82 6.66 -2.07 6.17
N LEU A 83 5.88 -2.52 7.16
CA LEU A 83 4.46 -2.86 6.98
C LEU A 83 3.63 -1.68 6.47
N SER A 84 3.94 -0.45 6.92
CA SER A 84 3.28 0.75 6.41
C SER A 84 3.54 0.98 4.92
N ASN A 85 4.75 0.66 4.44
CA ASN A 85 5.09 0.79 3.04
C ASN A 85 4.43 -0.31 2.20
N VAL A 86 4.29 -1.53 2.73
CA VAL A 86 3.47 -2.59 2.10
C VAL A 86 2.02 -2.15 1.97
N GLU A 87 1.46 -1.52 3.02
CA GLU A 87 0.09 -1.00 2.98
C GLU A 87 -0.09 0.16 1.99
N LYS A 88 0.91 1.03 1.81
CA LYS A 88 0.89 2.06 0.76
C LYS A 88 0.78 1.42 -0.62
N TRP A 89 1.58 0.39 -0.90
CA TRP A 89 1.49 -0.37 -2.15
C TRP A 89 0.11 -1.00 -2.34
N ARG A 90 -0.47 -1.59 -1.29
CA ARG A 90 -1.83 -2.12 -1.34
C ARG A 90 -2.88 -1.05 -1.64
N LYS A 91 -2.78 0.14 -1.03
CA LYS A 91 -3.67 1.27 -1.30
C LYS A 91 -3.58 1.73 -2.76
N ILE A 92 -2.36 1.83 -3.31
CA ILE A 92 -2.13 2.17 -4.73
C ILE A 92 -2.77 1.10 -5.64
N ALA A 93 -2.52 -0.18 -5.36
CA ALA A 93 -3.10 -1.30 -6.08
C ALA A 93 -4.63 -1.24 -6.11
N ASN A 94 -5.25 -1.03 -4.95
CA ASN A 94 -6.69 -0.89 -4.86
C ASN A 94 -7.23 0.34 -5.59
N ALA A 95 -6.59 1.50 -5.46
CA ALA A 95 -7.00 2.73 -6.16
C ALA A 95 -6.97 2.53 -7.69
N ARG A 96 -5.97 1.82 -8.21
CA ARG A 96 -5.89 1.42 -9.62
C ARG A 96 -7.03 0.49 -10.01
N ALA A 97 -7.34 -0.50 -9.18
CA ALA A 97 -8.45 -1.41 -9.43
C ALA A 97 -9.79 -0.67 -9.49
N CYS A 98 -10.04 0.23 -8.54
CA CYS A 98 -11.21 1.10 -8.51
C CYS A 98 -11.30 1.97 -9.77
N HIS A 99 -10.20 2.65 -10.13
CA HIS A 99 -10.16 3.49 -11.31
C HIS A 99 -10.45 2.69 -12.60
N ALA A 100 -9.88 1.49 -12.74
CA ALA A 100 -10.12 0.62 -13.88
C ALA A 100 -11.61 0.22 -14.00
N LEU A 101 -12.27 -0.11 -12.88
CA LEU A 101 -13.70 -0.44 -12.84
C LEU A 101 -14.58 0.78 -13.18
N MET A 102 -14.28 1.95 -12.61
CA MET A 102 -15.01 3.18 -12.93
C MET A 102 -14.91 3.54 -14.41
N CYS A 103 -13.74 3.34 -15.01
CA CYS A 103 -13.57 3.52 -16.45
C CYS A 103 -14.38 2.49 -17.25
N ASP A 104 -14.40 1.23 -16.82
CA ASP A 104 -15.20 0.20 -17.49
C ASP A 104 -16.70 0.52 -17.52
N GLU A 105 -17.23 1.08 -16.42
CA GLU A 105 -18.63 1.47 -16.29
C GLU A 105 -18.98 2.73 -17.09
N TYR A 106 -18.06 3.68 -17.22
CA TYR A 106 -18.31 4.97 -17.85
C TYR A 106 -18.28 4.92 -19.39
N TRP A 107 -17.36 4.16 -19.99
CA TRP A 107 -17.13 4.15 -21.45
C TRP A 107 -18.32 3.69 -22.33
N PRO A 108 -19.17 2.73 -21.92
CA PRO A 108 -20.35 2.32 -22.69
C PRO A 108 -21.40 3.43 -22.93
N HIS A 109 -21.33 4.53 -22.18
CA HIS A 109 -22.27 5.65 -22.27
C HIS A 109 -21.88 6.74 -23.28
N TYR A 110 -20.78 6.59 -24.00
CA TYR A 110 -20.39 7.49 -25.09
C TYR A 110 -21.13 7.16 -26.39
N ASP A 111 -21.48 8.18 -27.18
CA ASP A 111 -22.17 8.05 -28.49
C ASP A 111 -21.42 7.19 -29.54
N LYS A 112 -20.16 6.84 -29.26
CA LYS A 112 -19.37 5.90 -30.06
C LYS A 112 -19.31 4.58 -29.30
N PRO A 113 -19.60 3.43 -29.94
CA PRO A 113 -19.45 2.13 -29.31
C PRO A 113 -17.97 1.89 -29.02
N TYR A 114 -17.54 2.23 -27.81
CA TYR A 114 -16.23 1.88 -27.28
C TYR A 114 -16.37 0.53 -26.61
N PRO A 115 -15.82 -0.56 -27.18
CA PRO A 115 -15.73 -1.81 -26.46
C PRO A 115 -14.90 -1.56 -25.20
N SER A 116 -15.46 -1.93 -24.05
CA SER A 116 -14.73 -1.98 -22.78
C SER A 116 -13.38 -2.67 -23.01
N GLY A 117 -12.29 -2.03 -22.56
CA GLY A 117 -10.94 -2.58 -22.70
C GLY A 117 -10.73 -3.82 -21.82
N LEU A 118 -11.55 -4.01 -20.78
CA LEU A 118 -11.41 -5.09 -19.81
C LEU A 118 -12.17 -6.35 -20.25
N THR A 119 -11.49 -7.48 -20.18
CA THR A 119 -12.16 -8.78 -20.32
C THR A 119 -13.05 -9.06 -19.10
N ASN A 120 -14.00 -9.99 -19.25
CA ASN A 120 -14.82 -10.45 -18.12
C ASN A 120 -13.98 -11.05 -16.98
N SER A 121 -12.82 -11.63 -17.29
CA SER A 121 -11.85 -12.10 -16.29
C SER A 121 -11.22 -10.94 -15.53
N ASP A 122 -10.79 -9.89 -16.22
CA ASP A 122 -10.13 -8.73 -15.59
C ASP A 122 -11.10 -8.05 -14.62
N ARG A 123 -12.34 -7.82 -15.05
CA ARG A 123 -13.39 -7.25 -14.19
C ARG A 123 -13.58 -8.06 -12.91
N LYS A 124 -13.64 -9.39 -12.99
CA LYS A 124 -13.79 -10.24 -11.81
C LYS A 124 -12.62 -10.08 -10.85
N VAL A 125 -11.39 -10.04 -11.37
CA VAL A 125 -10.18 -9.86 -10.54
C VAL A 125 -10.20 -8.48 -9.87
N LEU A 126 -10.47 -7.42 -10.62
CA LEU A 126 -10.52 -6.05 -10.11
C LEU A 126 -11.63 -5.88 -9.06
N GLN A 127 -12.80 -6.49 -9.28
CA GLN A 127 -13.90 -6.47 -8.32
C GLN A 127 -13.55 -7.18 -7.03
N VAL A 128 -12.83 -8.31 -7.09
CA VAL A 128 -12.34 -9.01 -5.89
C VAL A 128 -11.37 -8.13 -5.11
N ILE A 129 -10.44 -7.45 -5.79
CA ILE A 129 -9.49 -6.53 -5.16
C ILE A 129 -10.21 -5.35 -4.49
N PHE A 130 -11.18 -4.77 -5.19
CA PHE A 130 -11.98 -3.65 -4.69
C PHE A 130 -12.81 -4.06 -3.46
N ASN A 131 -13.56 -5.15 -3.56
CA ASN A 131 -14.45 -5.62 -2.48
C ASN A 131 -13.68 -6.07 -1.23
N ALA A 132 -12.45 -6.56 -1.38
CA ALA A 132 -11.64 -7.03 -0.25
C ALA A 132 -10.93 -5.91 0.52
N GLN A 133 -11.00 -4.66 0.05
CA GLN A 133 -10.24 -3.52 0.60
C GLN A 133 -10.42 -3.33 2.10
N GLU A 134 -11.67 -3.21 2.54
CA GLU A 134 -12.00 -2.92 3.94
C GLU A 134 -11.58 -4.08 4.85
N VAL A 135 -11.85 -5.32 4.42
CA VAL A 135 -11.48 -6.51 5.19
C VAL A 135 -9.96 -6.62 5.36
N ILE A 136 -9.19 -6.35 4.29
CA ILE A 136 -7.73 -6.39 4.36
C ILE A 136 -7.20 -5.22 5.19
N ARG A 137 -7.83 -4.04 5.10
CA ARG A 137 -7.48 -2.88 5.94
C ARG A 137 -7.69 -3.18 7.42
N THR A 138 -8.82 -3.78 7.80
CA THR A 138 -9.06 -4.21 9.19
C THR A 138 -7.97 -5.14 9.69
N LYS A 139 -7.58 -6.15 8.90
CA LYS A 139 -6.49 -7.08 9.27
C LYS A 139 -5.16 -6.35 9.48
N TYR A 140 -4.82 -5.41 8.60
CA TYR A 140 -3.60 -4.60 8.76
C TYR A 140 -3.61 -3.81 10.08
N ILE A 141 -4.74 -3.17 10.41
CA ILE A 141 -4.89 -2.40 11.64
C ILE A 141 -4.75 -3.28 12.88
N GLU A 142 -5.40 -4.45 12.89
CA GLU A 142 -5.26 -5.44 13.97
C GLU A 142 -3.81 -5.88 14.14
N ILE A 143 -3.09 -6.13 13.04
CA ILE A 143 -1.67 -6.50 13.06
C ILE A 143 -0.83 -5.38 13.70
N LEU A 144 -1.01 -4.11 13.29
CA LEU A 144 -0.29 -2.98 13.87
C LEU A 144 -0.51 -2.87 15.38
N GLN A 145 -1.76 -2.97 15.84
CA GLN A 145 -2.10 -2.89 17.26
C GLN A 145 -1.39 -3.98 18.07
N GLN A 146 -1.37 -5.21 17.56
CA GLN A 146 -0.72 -6.33 18.22
C GLN A 146 0.80 -6.16 18.28
N TYR A 147 1.43 -5.61 17.25
CA TYR A 147 2.86 -5.28 17.30
C TYR A 147 3.17 -4.15 18.28
N CYS A 148 2.36 -3.08 18.34
CA CYS A 148 2.52 -2.03 19.34
C CYS A 148 2.40 -2.60 20.77
N ASN A 149 1.40 -3.45 21.02
CA ASN A 149 1.22 -4.11 22.32
C ASN A 149 2.39 -5.04 22.67
N LEU A 150 2.84 -5.86 21.71
CA LEU A 150 3.98 -6.76 21.89
C LEU A 150 5.26 -5.99 22.22
N HIS A 151 5.51 -4.88 21.53
CA HIS A 151 6.70 -4.07 21.78
C HIS A 151 6.70 -3.45 23.17
N LEU A 152 5.59 -2.82 23.57
CA LEU A 152 5.44 -2.23 24.90
C LEU A 152 5.55 -3.27 26.01
N TYR A 153 4.96 -4.44 25.81
CA TYR A 153 5.08 -5.56 26.73
C TYR A 153 6.54 -6.00 26.88
N ASN A 154 7.24 -6.21 25.78
CA ASN A 154 8.63 -6.64 25.80
C ASN A 154 9.53 -5.59 26.47
N ILE A 155 9.32 -4.29 26.22
CA ILE A 155 10.04 -3.21 26.93
C ILE A 155 9.79 -3.33 28.44
N TRP A 156 8.55 -3.51 28.85
CA TRP A 156 8.18 -3.63 30.26
C TRP A 156 8.75 -4.89 30.93
N THR A 157 8.80 -6.02 30.24
CA THR A 157 9.21 -7.30 30.84
C THR A 157 10.69 -7.63 30.66
N SER A 158 11.40 -6.97 29.74
CA SER A 158 12.78 -7.34 29.39
C SER A 158 13.85 -6.86 30.37
N GLN A 159 13.56 -5.84 31.20
CA GLN A 159 14.53 -5.26 32.13
C GLN A 159 13.97 -5.13 33.55
N SER A 160 14.82 -5.39 34.54
CA SER A 160 14.52 -5.14 35.96
C SER A 160 15.69 -4.38 36.61
N PRO A 161 15.51 -3.11 37.01
CA PRO A 161 14.30 -2.30 36.89
C PRO A 161 13.97 -1.91 35.44
N VAL A 162 12.69 -1.65 35.16
CA VAL A 162 12.23 -1.17 33.85
C VAL A 162 12.77 0.23 33.61
N ASP A 163 13.27 0.49 32.40
CA ASP A 163 13.54 1.84 31.92
C ASP A 163 12.21 2.57 31.62
N ALA A 164 11.68 3.23 32.65
CA ALA A 164 10.40 3.94 32.59
C ALA A 164 10.45 5.14 31.62
N GLU A 165 11.62 5.74 31.42
CA GLU A 165 11.78 6.85 30.47
C GLU A 165 11.66 6.33 29.04
N HIS A 166 12.40 5.27 28.72
CA HIS A 166 12.32 4.62 27.41
C HIS A 166 10.92 4.10 27.11
N PHE A 167 10.27 3.43 28.07
CA PHE A 167 8.89 2.97 27.92
C PHE A 167 7.94 4.13 27.62
N THR A 168 8.05 5.25 28.35
CA THR A 168 7.18 6.42 28.16
C THR A 168 7.38 7.04 26.78
N GLN A 169 8.63 7.16 26.31
CA GLN A 169 8.94 7.65 24.97
C GLN A 169 8.30 6.76 23.88
N VAL A 170 8.46 5.43 23.98
CA VAL A 170 7.86 4.50 23.01
C VAL A 170 6.34 4.55 23.09
N PHE A 171 5.76 4.58 24.29
CA PHE A 171 4.33 4.70 24.49
C PHE A 171 3.76 5.97 23.83
N GLN A 172 4.45 7.10 23.96
CA GLN A 172 4.07 8.35 23.30
C GLN A 172 4.19 8.22 21.78
N SER A 173 5.24 7.61 21.25
CA SER A 173 5.38 7.43 19.80
C SER A 173 4.28 6.58 19.14
N TYR A 174 3.59 5.73 19.92
CA TYR A 174 2.43 4.95 19.45
C TYR A 174 1.08 5.64 19.68
N PHE A 175 0.94 6.42 20.75
CA PHE A 175 -0.36 6.91 21.20
C PHE A 175 -0.42 8.43 21.44
N ALA A 176 0.58 9.19 20.97
CA ALA A 176 0.62 10.64 21.09
C ALA A 176 -0.61 11.29 20.46
N SER A 177 -1.05 12.37 21.10
CA SER A 177 -2.14 13.22 20.61
C SER A 177 -1.69 14.08 19.43
N ASP A 178 -0.40 14.43 19.39
CA ASP A 178 0.22 15.22 18.33
C ASP A 178 0.81 14.32 17.23
N THR A 179 0.43 14.59 15.98
CA THR A 179 0.75 13.76 14.81
C THR A 179 2.22 13.79 14.41
N THR A 180 3.00 14.73 14.93
CA THR A 180 4.39 14.99 14.53
C THR A 180 5.38 13.93 15.02
N GLU A 181 5.07 13.28 16.15
CA GLU A 181 5.94 12.27 16.79
C GLU A 181 5.50 10.83 16.53
N LEU A 182 4.37 10.63 15.85
CA LEU A 182 3.88 9.30 15.51
C LEU A 182 4.74 8.68 14.41
N TYR A 183 5.03 7.38 14.57
CA TYR A 183 5.55 6.52 13.50
C TYR A 183 4.72 6.70 12.23
N LEU A 184 5.36 6.64 11.05
CA LEU A 184 4.67 6.87 9.77
C LEU A 184 3.54 5.86 9.58
N SER A 185 3.72 4.64 10.11
CA SER A 185 2.72 3.58 10.14
C SER A 185 1.39 3.96 10.78
N LEU A 186 1.38 4.96 11.66
CA LEU A 186 0.21 5.42 12.42
C LEU A 186 -0.34 6.78 11.95
N ARG A 187 0.37 7.49 11.07
CA ARG A 187 -0.07 8.80 10.56
C ARG A 187 -1.28 8.68 9.62
N ASP A 188 -1.32 7.62 8.84
CA ASP A 188 -2.35 7.40 7.81
C ASP A 188 -3.61 6.69 8.34
N LEU A 189 -3.81 6.69 9.66
CA LEU A 189 -5.00 6.11 10.30
C LEU A 189 -6.23 7.00 10.09
N THR A 190 -7.36 6.38 9.72
CA THR A 190 -8.65 7.05 9.66
C THR A 190 -9.13 7.43 11.07
N PRO A 191 -10.09 8.36 11.22
CA PRO A 191 -10.65 8.69 12.54
C PRO A 191 -11.16 7.47 13.31
N THR A 192 -11.84 6.54 12.63
CA THR A 192 -12.35 5.29 13.21
C THR A 192 -11.21 4.39 13.68
N GLU A 193 -10.14 4.26 12.89
CA GLU A 193 -8.97 3.47 13.26
C GLU A 193 -8.24 4.09 14.47
N LYS A 194 -8.14 5.42 14.53
CA LYS A 194 -7.59 6.12 15.70
C LYS A 194 -8.41 5.87 16.98
N THR A 195 -9.73 5.72 16.87
CA THR A 195 -10.56 5.31 18.01
C THR A 195 -10.17 3.92 18.51
N GLN A 196 -9.93 2.97 17.62
CA GLN A 196 -9.49 1.62 18.01
C GLN A 196 -8.14 1.67 18.75
N PHE A 197 -7.20 2.51 18.31
CA PHE A 197 -5.93 2.75 19.03
C PHE A 197 -6.14 3.46 20.39
N THR A 198 -7.21 4.24 20.54
CA THR A 198 -7.55 4.89 21.82
C THR A 198 -7.97 3.86 22.87
N ASP A 199 -8.68 2.80 22.48
CA ASP A 199 -9.03 1.71 23.39
C ASP A 199 -7.78 0.95 23.86
N VAL A 200 -6.84 0.68 22.94
CA VAL A 200 -5.53 0.08 23.29
C VAL A 200 -4.75 0.99 24.25
N LYS A 201 -4.68 2.29 23.95
CA LYS A 201 -4.05 3.30 24.82
C LYS A 201 -4.65 3.27 26.23
N LYS A 202 -5.98 3.22 26.33
CA LYS A 202 -6.69 3.20 27.61
C LYS A 202 -6.27 2.00 28.47
N GLY A 203 -6.18 0.80 27.90
CA GLY A 203 -5.72 -0.39 28.61
C GLY A 203 -4.31 -0.24 29.19
N TRP A 204 -3.39 0.36 28.42
CA TRP A 204 -2.04 0.66 28.92
C TRP A 204 -2.02 1.74 30.00
N VAL A 205 -2.82 2.81 29.86
CA VAL A 205 -2.92 3.88 30.89
C VAL A 205 -3.46 3.32 32.20
N GLU A 206 -4.47 2.46 32.15
CA GLU A 206 -5.02 1.79 33.33
C GLU A 206 -3.96 0.94 34.03
N PHE A 207 -3.20 0.16 33.26
CA PHE A 207 -2.08 -0.63 33.78
C PHE A 207 -0.97 0.21 34.43
N ILE A 208 -0.51 1.27 33.75
CA ILE A 208 0.53 2.17 34.28
C ILE A 208 0.06 2.82 35.58
N THR A 209 -1.21 3.24 35.63
CA THR A 209 -1.83 3.83 36.83
C THR A 209 -1.90 2.84 37.99
N GLU A 210 -2.16 1.57 37.70
CA GLU A 210 -2.16 0.49 38.69
C GLU A 210 -0.76 0.22 39.23
N CYS A 211 0.26 0.16 38.37
CA CYS A 211 1.66 -0.02 38.78
C CYS A 211 2.14 1.12 39.69
N ALA A 212 1.74 2.36 39.40
CA ALA A 212 2.07 3.51 40.25
C ALA A 212 1.45 3.41 41.65
N LYS A 213 0.32 2.70 41.82
CA LYS A 213 -0.37 2.52 43.11
C LYS A 213 0.10 1.29 43.88
N ASN A 214 0.36 0.18 43.19
CA ASN A 214 0.59 -1.14 43.78
C ASN A 214 2.06 -1.60 43.72
N GLY A 215 2.94 -0.82 43.08
CA GLY A 215 4.34 -1.17 42.84
C GLY A 215 4.57 -1.86 41.50
N TYR A 216 5.82 -1.83 41.02
CA TYR A 216 6.24 -2.32 39.68
C TYR A 216 6.30 -3.86 39.54
N SER A 217 5.66 -4.62 40.44
CA SER A 217 5.59 -6.09 40.36
C SER A 217 4.38 -6.61 39.57
N VAL A 218 3.49 -5.71 39.13
CA VAL A 218 2.27 -6.07 38.40
C VAL A 218 2.60 -6.32 36.92
N GLN A 219 2.11 -7.45 36.38
CA GLN A 219 2.21 -7.77 34.97
C GLN A 219 1.11 -7.06 34.17
N PRO A 220 1.40 -6.56 32.96
CA PRO A 220 0.39 -5.93 32.11
C PRO A 220 -0.72 -6.92 31.75
N ASN A 221 -1.96 -6.57 32.12
CA ASN A 221 -3.17 -7.28 31.68
C ASN A 221 -3.62 -6.80 30.30
N VAL A 222 -2.68 -6.72 29.36
CA VAL A 222 -2.94 -6.35 27.96
C VAL A 222 -3.04 -7.62 27.15
N GLN A 223 -4.09 -7.77 26.35
CA GLN A 223 -4.24 -8.93 25.48
C GLN A 223 -3.23 -8.87 24.33
N ILE A 224 -2.27 -9.78 24.36
CA ILE A 224 -1.25 -9.94 23.33
C ILE A 224 -1.46 -11.29 22.68
N THR A 225 -1.67 -11.27 21.37
CA THR A 225 -1.73 -12.47 20.56
C THR A 225 -0.39 -13.20 20.66
N ASN A 226 -0.42 -14.53 20.74
CA ASN A 226 0.79 -15.34 20.70
C ASN A 226 1.67 -14.93 19.50
N GLN A 227 2.99 -14.78 19.70
CA GLN A 227 3.94 -14.37 18.65
C GLN A 227 3.84 -15.22 17.38
N GLU A 228 3.69 -16.54 17.51
CA GLU A 228 3.50 -17.45 16.37
C GLU A 228 2.23 -17.13 15.59
N GLN A 229 1.13 -16.84 16.31
CA GLN A 229 -0.12 -16.43 15.69
C GLN A 229 -0.02 -15.05 15.03
N LEU A 230 0.70 -14.11 15.63
CA LEU A 230 0.93 -12.78 15.06
C LEU A 230 1.80 -12.85 13.80
N ALA A 231 2.86 -13.66 13.82
CA ALA A 231 3.69 -13.93 12.65
C ALA A 231 2.86 -14.57 11.53
N ALA A 232 2.06 -15.60 11.84
CA ALA A 232 1.18 -16.25 10.86
C ALA A 232 0.13 -15.30 10.26
N ARG A 233 -0.47 -14.41 11.07
CA ARG A 233 -1.40 -13.38 10.58
C ARG A 233 -0.70 -12.36 9.68
N THR A 234 0.52 -11.98 10.05
CA THR A 234 1.35 -11.06 9.26
C THR A 234 1.69 -11.69 7.91
N GLU A 235 2.17 -12.94 7.90
CA GLU A 235 2.48 -13.67 6.68
C GLU A 235 1.25 -13.84 5.77
N ALA A 236 0.09 -14.18 6.35
CA ALA A 236 -1.15 -14.27 5.59
C ALA A 236 -1.55 -12.92 4.96
N TYR A 237 -1.34 -11.81 5.66
CA TYR A 237 -1.55 -10.47 5.13
C TYR A 237 -0.59 -10.17 3.96
N LEU A 238 0.70 -10.47 4.10
CA LEU A 238 1.71 -10.24 3.06
C LEU A 238 1.38 -11.02 1.78
N VAL A 239 1.03 -12.31 1.91
CA VAL A 239 0.65 -13.16 0.76
C VAL A 239 -0.57 -12.59 0.03
N LEU A 240 -1.56 -12.08 0.78
CA LEU A 240 -2.74 -11.45 0.19
C LEU A 240 -2.37 -10.18 -0.58
N VAL A 241 -1.57 -9.30 0.01
CA VAL A 241 -1.13 -8.05 -0.64
C VAL A 241 -0.31 -8.34 -1.89
N GLN A 242 0.67 -9.24 -1.80
CA GLN A 242 1.49 -9.64 -2.95
C GLN A 242 0.63 -10.19 -4.09
N LYS A 243 -0.34 -11.05 -3.78
CA LYS A 243 -1.27 -11.59 -4.79
C LYS A 243 -2.08 -10.49 -5.48
N GLN A 244 -2.50 -9.44 -4.76
CA GLN A 244 -3.21 -8.31 -5.37
C GLN A 244 -2.30 -7.53 -6.33
N ILE A 245 -1.06 -7.27 -5.91
CA ILE A 245 -0.05 -6.57 -6.70
C ILE A 245 0.28 -7.37 -7.96
N ASP A 246 0.64 -8.64 -7.82
CA ASP A 246 0.96 -9.54 -8.94
C ASP A 246 -0.19 -9.63 -9.96
N SER A 247 -1.44 -9.67 -9.47
CA SER A 247 -2.61 -9.75 -10.34
C SER A 247 -2.78 -8.48 -11.17
N LEU A 248 -2.59 -7.30 -10.56
CA LEU A 248 -2.68 -6.02 -11.25
C LEU A 248 -1.54 -5.82 -12.24
N GLU A 249 -0.34 -6.23 -11.87
CA GLU A 249 0.83 -6.12 -12.76
C GLU A 249 0.72 -7.06 -13.93
N ARG A 250 0.28 -8.30 -13.73
CA ARG A 250 0.01 -9.20 -14.85
C ARG A 250 -1.04 -8.64 -15.81
N MET A 251 -2.04 -7.91 -15.31
CA MET A 251 -3.06 -7.28 -16.14
C MET A 251 -2.51 -6.03 -16.84
N PHE A 252 -1.90 -5.11 -16.11
CA PHE A 252 -1.59 -3.76 -16.60
C PHE A 252 -0.15 -3.55 -17.06
N ASP A 253 0.78 -4.43 -16.69
CA ASP A 253 2.22 -4.30 -16.93
C ASP A 253 2.89 -5.68 -17.05
N GLU A 254 2.47 -6.42 -18.07
CA GLU A 254 2.90 -7.82 -18.29
C GLU A 254 4.43 -7.94 -18.43
N ASP A 255 5.09 -6.92 -18.97
CA ASP A 255 6.54 -6.88 -19.15
C ASP A 255 7.28 -6.65 -17.83
N ALA A 256 6.82 -5.73 -16.96
CA ALA A 256 7.40 -5.58 -15.61
C ALA A 256 7.15 -6.81 -14.73
N TYR A 257 6.00 -7.47 -14.89
CA TYR A 257 5.68 -8.73 -14.22
C TYR A 257 6.63 -9.86 -14.63
N LYS A 258 6.83 -10.06 -15.95
CA LYS A 258 7.77 -11.06 -16.48
C LYS A 258 9.21 -10.78 -16.05
N TYR A 259 9.64 -9.53 -16.13
CA TYR A 259 11.00 -9.13 -15.74
C TYR A 259 11.30 -9.40 -14.26
N ARG A 260 10.34 -9.12 -13.37
CA ARG A 260 10.50 -9.40 -11.94
C ARG A 260 10.55 -10.88 -11.60
N HIS A 261 9.68 -11.70 -12.20
CA HIS A 261 9.70 -13.13 -11.91
C HIS A 261 10.92 -13.85 -12.44
N VAL A 262 11.52 -13.36 -13.54
CA VAL A 262 12.81 -13.88 -14.02
C VAL A 262 13.92 -13.54 -13.03
N ARG A 263 14.00 -12.29 -12.53
CA ARG A 263 15.04 -11.90 -11.56
C ARG A 263 14.84 -12.49 -10.16
N LEU A 264 13.62 -12.67 -9.67
CA LEU A 264 13.39 -13.27 -8.35
C LEU A 264 13.90 -14.72 -8.29
N GLN A 265 13.90 -15.45 -9.41
CA GLN A 265 14.54 -16.76 -9.48
C GLN A 265 16.05 -16.65 -9.31
N ASP A 266 16.70 -15.64 -9.91
CA ASP A 266 18.15 -15.42 -9.80
C ASP A 266 18.62 -14.99 -8.40
N TRP A 267 17.73 -14.46 -7.56
CA TRP A 267 18.06 -14.04 -6.18
C TRP A 267 17.77 -15.11 -5.12
N LEU A 268 17.08 -16.19 -5.52
CA LEU A 268 16.72 -17.33 -4.65
C LEU A 268 17.65 -18.55 -4.87
N PHE A 269 18.73 -18.39 -5.65
CA PHE A 269 19.80 -19.38 -5.83
C PHE A 269 21.18 -18.82 -5.47
#